data_AF-A0A1M5H0P3-F1
#
_entry.id   AF-A0A1M5H0P3-F1
#
_cell.length_a   1.000
_cell.length_b   1.000
_cell.length_c   1.000
_cell.angle_alpha   90.00
_cell.angle_beta   90.00
_cell.angle_gamma   90.00
#
_symmetry.space_group_name_H-M   'P 1'
#
loop_
_entity.id
_entity.type
_entity.pdbx_description
1 polymer ?
#
loop_
_entity_poly.entity_id
_entity_poly.type
_entity_poly.pdbx_seq_one_letter_code
_entity_poly.pdbx_strand_id
1 'polypeptide(L)'
;MNMKKLILLLLLLQGSIVFGQIKFENKKIALVNDIYFKTTKDNIDSFMKEKGFEKEDVEQLNDGEIKEVYIFSSQIESIEVYYTKANKIQGVSCIYDGVPNAIFIEMELKNKGYTAKIVKQDFGGETISKNVWSKTGSKLKFITSSDEKEKMGVVAFGNYEEE
;
A
#
# COMPACT_ATOMS: atom_id res chain seq x y z
N MET A 1 31.74 23.72 -26.34
CA MET A 1 30.62 23.51 -25.39
C MET A 1 30.81 24.47 -24.22
N ASN A 2 29.94 25.47 -24.04
CA ASN A 2 30.14 26.52 -23.04
C ASN A 2 30.00 25.98 -21.61
N MET A 3 30.90 26.36 -20.71
CA MET A 3 30.96 25.92 -19.29
C MET A 3 29.63 26.07 -18.54
N LYS A 4 28.82 27.08 -18.92
CA LYS A 4 27.44 27.30 -18.41
C LYS A 4 26.46 26.18 -18.77
N LYS A 5 26.61 25.52 -19.93
CA LYS A 5 25.75 24.40 -20.35
C LYS A 5 26.09 23.10 -19.62
N LEU A 6 27.35 22.92 -19.20
CA LEU A 6 27.80 21.74 -18.45
C LEU A 6 27.28 21.74 -17.01
N ILE A 7 27.28 22.90 -16.35
CA ILE A 7 26.77 23.08 -14.98
C ILE A 7 25.25 22.84 -14.91
N LEU A 8 24.50 23.30 -15.91
CA LEU A 8 23.06 23.07 -16.00
C LEU A 8 22.72 21.58 -16.18
N LEU A 9 23.52 20.85 -16.96
CA LEU A 9 23.37 19.41 -17.16
C LEU A 9 23.67 18.61 -15.88
N LEU A 10 24.68 19.03 -15.12
CA LEU A 10 25.04 18.45 -13.81
C LEU A 10 23.96 18.68 -12.75
N LEU A 11 23.32 19.86 -12.73
CA LEU A 11 22.18 20.15 -11.84
C LEU A 11 20.93 19.33 -12.19
N LEU A 12 20.66 19.09 -13.48
CA LEU A 12 19.55 18.25 -13.92
C LEU A 12 19.78 16.76 -13.59
N LEU A 13 21.02 16.28 -13.64
CA LEU A 13 21.40 14.93 -13.23
C LEU A 13 21.35 14.73 -11.72
N GLN A 14 21.67 15.75 -10.92
CA GLN A 14 21.54 15.69 -9.45
C GLN A 14 20.07 15.69 -8.99
N GLY A 15 19.17 16.34 -9.74
CA GLY A 15 17.73 16.32 -9.47
C GLY A 15 17.07 14.94 -9.67
N SER A 16 17.75 13.99 -10.32
CA SER A 16 17.22 12.65 -10.58
C SER A 16 17.55 11.62 -9.49
N ILE A 17 18.41 11.95 -8.51
CA ILE A 17 19.07 10.93 -7.66
C ILE A 17 18.51 10.84 -6.22
N VAL A 18 17.53 11.65 -5.81
CA VAL A 18 16.97 11.58 -4.44
C VAL A 18 15.45 11.36 -4.42
N PHE A 19 14.94 10.53 -5.33
CA PHE A 19 13.74 9.74 -5.05
C PHE A 19 14.17 8.28 -4.96
N GLY A 20 14.99 7.97 -3.96
CA GLY A 20 15.23 6.58 -3.60
C GLY A 20 13.89 5.97 -3.23
N GLN A 21 13.29 5.20 -4.14
CA GLN A 21 12.12 4.39 -3.84
C GLN A 21 12.45 3.61 -2.58
N ILE A 22 11.64 3.80 -1.53
CA ILE A 22 11.83 3.11 -0.27
C ILE A 22 11.73 1.63 -0.56
N LYS A 23 12.85 0.91 -0.40
CA LYS A 23 12.87 -0.54 -0.52
C LYS A 23 12.42 -1.14 0.80
N PHE A 24 11.47 -2.05 0.72
CA PHE A 24 10.99 -2.85 1.84
C PHE A 24 11.51 -4.29 1.72
N GLU A 25 11.97 -4.86 2.82
CA GLU A 25 12.44 -6.23 2.95
C GLU A 25 11.27 -7.19 3.13
N ASN A 26 10.25 -6.79 3.90
CA ASN A 26 9.02 -7.55 4.03
C ASN A 26 8.25 -7.56 2.70
N LYS A 27 8.01 -8.78 2.19
CA LYS A 27 7.37 -9.00 0.90
C LYS A 27 5.96 -8.39 0.80
N LYS A 28 5.19 -8.37 1.90
CA LYS A 28 3.82 -7.86 1.91
C LYS A 28 3.80 -6.33 1.83
N ILE A 29 4.68 -5.65 2.58
CA ILE A 29 4.86 -4.20 2.48
C ILE A 29 5.34 -3.82 1.07
N ALA A 30 6.34 -4.54 0.57
CA ALA A 30 6.87 -4.33 -0.77
C ALA A 30 5.78 -4.52 -1.83
N LEU A 31 4.93 -5.54 -1.69
CA LEU A 31 3.84 -5.83 -2.61
C LEU A 31 2.80 -4.70 -2.66
N VAL A 32 2.24 -4.29 -1.52
CA VAL A 32 1.22 -3.22 -1.51
C VAL A 32 1.79 -1.88 -1.99
N ASN A 33 3.05 -1.57 -1.66
CA ASN A 33 3.74 -0.38 -2.14
C ASN A 33 4.00 -0.44 -3.65
N ASP A 34 4.45 -1.60 -4.16
CA ASP A 34 4.73 -1.80 -5.58
C ASP A 34 3.45 -1.75 -6.42
N ILE A 35 2.35 -2.35 -5.95
CA ILE A 35 1.05 -2.23 -6.61
C ILE A 35 0.68 -0.76 -6.71
N TYR A 36 0.72 -0.01 -5.61
CA TYR A 36 0.32 1.39 -5.58
C TYR A 36 1.11 2.27 -6.56
N PHE A 37 2.44 2.10 -6.61
CA PHE A 37 3.31 2.99 -7.39
C PHE A 37 3.63 2.51 -8.81
N LYS A 38 3.56 1.21 -9.08
CA LYS A 38 4.05 0.61 -10.33
C LYS A 38 2.94 0.05 -11.21
N THR A 39 1.69 0.05 -10.73
CA THR A 39 0.57 -0.48 -11.50
C THR A 39 -0.47 0.58 -11.84
N THR A 40 -1.24 0.28 -12.87
CA THR A 40 -2.43 0.99 -13.31
C THR A 40 -3.54 -0.03 -13.51
N LYS A 41 -4.75 0.44 -13.76
CA LYS A 41 -5.87 -0.43 -14.10
C LYS A 41 -5.60 -1.29 -15.34
N ASP A 42 -4.81 -0.78 -16.30
CA ASP A 42 -4.54 -1.49 -17.56
C ASP A 42 -3.52 -2.63 -17.40
N ASN A 43 -2.65 -2.59 -16.39
CA ASN A 43 -1.55 -3.55 -16.25
C ASN A 43 -1.59 -4.37 -14.95
N ILE A 44 -2.51 -4.08 -14.02
CA ILE A 44 -2.58 -4.76 -12.73
C ILE A 44 -2.78 -6.27 -12.88
N ASP A 45 -3.64 -6.71 -13.81
CA ASP A 45 -3.93 -8.14 -13.99
C ASP A 45 -2.66 -8.92 -14.40
N SER A 46 -1.82 -8.34 -15.26
CA SER A 46 -0.53 -8.96 -15.65
C SER A 46 0.47 -8.94 -14.51
N PHE A 47 0.56 -7.82 -13.78
CA PHE A 47 1.43 -7.68 -12.62
C PHE A 47 1.09 -8.72 -11.54
N MET A 48 -0.19 -8.89 -11.21
CA MET A 48 -0.65 -9.84 -10.18
C MET A 48 -0.40 -11.28 -10.58
N LYS A 49 -0.63 -11.62 -11.86
CA LYS A 49 -0.32 -12.95 -12.40
C LYS A 49 1.17 -13.30 -12.28
N GLU A 50 2.07 -12.35 -12.56
CA GLU A 50 3.52 -12.54 -12.37
C GLU A 50 3.91 -12.76 -10.91
N LYS A 51 3.09 -12.26 -9.97
CA LYS A 51 3.26 -12.46 -8.52
C LYS A 51 2.60 -13.74 -8.00
N GLY A 52 1.93 -14.51 -8.85
CA GLY A 52 1.27 -15.76 -8.47
C GLY A 52 -0.11 -15.59 -7.86
N PHE A 53 -0.79 -14.46 -8.14
CA PHE A 53 -2.17 -14.22 -7.76
C PHE A 53 -3.12 -14.43 -8.94
N GLU A 54 -4.31 -14.90 -8.65
CA GLU A 54 -5.43 -15.04 -9.58
C GLU A 54 -6.45 -13.94 -9.32
N LYS A 55 -7.14 -13.49 -10.37
CA LYS A 55 -8.19 -12.48 -10.25
C LYS A 55 -9.50 -13.18 -9.88
N GLU A 56 -10.07 -12.82 -8.74
CA GLU A 56 -11.31 -13.40 -8.24
C GLU A 56 -12.52 -12.60 -8.72
N ASP A 57 -12.54 -11.30 -8.40
CA ASP A 57 -13.73 -10.47 -8.60
C ASP A 57 -13.39 -9.00 -8.85
N VAL A 58 -14.39 -8.27 -9.35
CA VAL A 58 -14.40 -6.82 -9.47
C VAL A 58 -15.70 -6.29 -8.87
N GLU A 59 -15.61 -5.80 -7.64
CA GLU A 59 -16.75 -5.19 -6.97
C GLU A 59 -16.93 -3.74 -7.42
N GLN A 60 -18.15 -3.33 -7.76
CA GLN A 60 -18.48 -1.94 -8.08
C GLN A 60 -19.08 -1.26 -6.85
N LEU A 61 -18.40 -0.22 -6.37
CA LEU A 61 -18.86 0.63 -5.27
C LEU A 61 -19.50 1.89 -5.85
N ASN A 62 -20.78 2.08 -5.58
CA ASN A 62 -21.54 3.23 -6.08
C ASN A 62 -21.59 4.41 -5.09
N ASP A 63 -20.98 4.27 -3.91
CA ASP A 63 -20.95 5.30 -2.87
C ASP A 63 -19.54 5.83 -2.63
N GLY A 64 -19.40 7.15 -2.46
CA GLY A 64 -18.12 7.83 -2.24
C GLY A 64 -17.23 8.04 -3.48
N GLU A 65 -15.92 8.21 -3.24
CA GLU A 65 -14.91 8.47 -4.28
C GLU A 65 -14.38 7.19 -4.95
N ILE A 66 -14.49 6.05 -4.27
CA ILE A 66 -14.09 4.75 -4.78
C ILE A 66 -15.18 4.24 -5.72
N LYS A 67 -14.79 3.80 -6.91
CA LYS A 67 -15.69 3.27 -7.93
C LYS A 67 -15.73 1.75 -7.92
N GLU A 68 -14.58 1.12 -7.74
CA GLU A 68 -14.46 -0.32 -7.85
C GLU A 68 -13.26 -0.86 -7.09
N VAL A 69 -13.34 -2.13 -6.72
CA VAL A 69 -12.29 -2.86 -6.01
C VAL A 69 -11.96 -4.10 -6.82
N TYR A 70 -10.69 -4.26 -7.17
CA TYR A 70 -10.20 -5.47 -7.83
C TYR A 70 -9.69 -6.41 -6.75
N ILE A 71 -10.21 -7.63 -6.72
CA ILE A 71 -9.86 -8.64 -5.72
C ILE A 71 -9.02 -9.72 -6.40
N PHE A 72 -7.84 -9.96 -5.85
CA PHE A 72 -6.93 -11.01 -6.29
C PHE A 72 -6.60 -11.94 -5.12
N SER A 73 -6.55 -13.24 -5.36
CA SER A 73 -6.25 -14.22 -4.33
C SER A 73 -5.04 -15.09 -4.69
N SER A 74 -4.43 -15.64 -3.66
CA SER A 74 -3.54 -16.80 -3.72
C SER A 74 -3.95 -17.76 -2.61
N GLN A 75 -3.22 -18.87 -2.42
CA GLN A 75 -3.58 -19.89 -1.44
C GLN A 75 -3.74 -19.38 0.01
N ILE A 76 -3.04 -18.30 0.39
CA ILE A 76 -2.99 -17.81 1.77
C ILE A 76 -3.08 -16.28 1.90
N GLU A 77 -3.24 -15.57 0.78
CA GLU A 77 -3.25 -14.10 0.74
C GLU A 77 -4.36 -13.60 -0.19
N SER A 78 -5.03 -12.52 0.22
CA SER A 78 -5.95 -11.75 -0.62
C SER A 78 -5.45 -10.32 -0.76
N ILE A 79 -5.60 -9.76 -1.97
CA ILE A 79 -5.18 -8.42 -2.33
C ILE A 79 -6.39 -7.68 -2.89
N GLU A 80 -6.66 -6.51 -2.33
CA GLU A 80 -7.71 -5.62 -2.82
C GLU A 80 -7.08 -4.33 -3.34
N VAL A 81 -7.40 -3.97 -4.57
CA VAL A 81 -6.94 -2.72 -5.20
C VAL A 81 -8.13 -1.80 -5.41
N TYR A 82 -8.16 -0.69 -4.67
CA TYR A 82 -9.27 0.25 -4.66
C TYR A 82 -9.05 1.33 -5.70
N TYR A 83 -9.92 1.41 -6.71
CA TYR A 83 -9.84 2.42 -7.77
C TYR A 83 -10.89 3.51 -7.59
N THR A 84 -10.48 4.76 -7.69
CA THR A 84 -11.37 5.92 -7.70
C THR A 84 -12.13 6.03 -9.02
N LYS A 85 -13.16 6.88 -9.06
CA LYS A 85 -13.89 7.25 -10.29
C LYS A 85 -12.98 7.80 -11.40
N ALA A 86 -11.79 8.31 -11.06
CA ALA A 86 -10.76 8.77 -12.00
C ALA A 86 -9.79 7.65 -12.44
N ASN A 87 -10.09 6.39 -12.15
CA ASN A 87 -9.25 5.21 -12.38
C ASN A 87 -7.85 5.34 -11.75
N LYS A 88 -7.74 6.00 -10.59
CA LYS A 88 -6.50 6.07 -9.80
C LYS A 88 -6.60 5.13 -8.61
N ILE A 89 -5.48 4.53 -8.21
CA ILE A 89 -5.44 3.70 -7.01
C ILE A 89 -5.58 4.61 -5.79
N GLN A 90 -6.64 4.41 -5.01
CA GLN A 90 -6.86 5.06 -3.72
C GLN A 90 -6.01 4.38 -2.65
N GLY A 91 -6.03 3.04 -2.64
CA GLY A 91 -5.26 2.22 -1.72
C GLY A 91 -5.21 0.76 -2.16
N VAL A 92 -4.34 0.02 -1.49
CA VAL A 92 -4.12 -1.42 -1.70
C VAL A 92 -4.13 -2.09 -0.34
N SER A 93 -4.91 -3.16 -0.17
CA SER A 93 -4.88 -3.99 1.04
C SER A 93 -4.26 -5.35 0.72
N CYS A 94 -3.58 -5.93 1.71
CA CYS A 94 -3.12 -7.30 1.70
C CYS A 94 -3.57 -7.96 3.01
N ILE A 95 -4.48 -8.91 2.88
CA ILE A 95 -4.97 -9.78 3.96
C ILE A 95 -4.18 -11.07 3.87
N TYR A 96 -3.60 -11.52 4.98
CA TYR A 96 -2.72 -12.67 5.00
C TYR A 96 -2.90 -13.51 6.27
N ASP A 97 -2.60 -14.80 6.16
CA ASP A 97 -2.55 -15.70 7.30
C ASP A 97 -1.28 -15.49 8.16
N GLY A 98 -1.43 -15.60 9.48
CA GLY A 98 -0.35 -15.55 10.46
C GLY A 98 -0.14 -14.17 11.09
N VAL A 99 -0.80 -13.95 12.23
CA VAL A 99 -0.64 -12.76 13.10
C VAL A 99 0.81 -12.39 13.44
N PRO A 100 1.75 -13.33 13.71
CA PRO A 100 3.13 -12.96 14.03
C PRO A 100 3.84 -12.13 12.94
N ASN A 101 3.38 -12.21 11.68
CA ASN A 101 3.92 -11.40 10.59
C ASN A 101 3.65 -9.89 10.78
N ALA A 102 2.59 -9.51 11.50
CA ALA A 102 2.26 -8.11 11.75
C ALA A 102 3.37 -7.40 12.52
N ILE A 103 3.96 -8.04 13.53
CA ILE A 103 5.05 -7.44 14.32
C ILE A 103 6.27 -7.13 13.45
N PHE A 104 6.66 -8.05 12.56
CA PHE A 104 7.80 -7.82 11.66
C PHE A 104 7.53 -6.70 10.66
N ILE A 105 6.29 -6.58 10.20
CA ILE A 105 5.87 -5.47 9.33
C ILE A 105 6.00 -4.13 10.08
N GLU A 106 5.45 -4.06 11.28
CA GLU A 106 5.45 -2.84 12.10
C GLU A 106 6.86 -2.41 12.53
N MET A 107 7.73 -3.37 12.86
CA MET A 107 9.14 -3.11 13.12
C MET A 107 9.84 -2.50 11.91
N GLU A 108 9.60 -3.03 10.71
CA GLU A 108 10.19 -2.47 9.50
C GLU A 108 9.68 -1.04 9.23
N LEU A 109 8.37 -0.80 9.32
CA LEU A 109 7.79 0.54 9.13
C LEU A 109 8.42 1.55 10.09
N LYS A 110 8.55 1.19 11.37
CA LYS A 110 9.24 2.03 12.37
C LYS A 110 10.68 2.30 11.97
N ASN A 111 11.43 1.29 11.55
CA ASN A 111 12.82 1.43 11.11
C ASN A 111 12.96 2.30 9.85
N LYS A 112 11.92 2.37 8.99
CA LYS A 112 11.87 3.25 7.82
C LYS A 112 11.39 4.67 8.14
N GLY A 113 11.21 5.00 9.43
CA GLY A 113 10.86 6.32 9.93
C GLY A 113 9.37 6.64 9.90
N TYR A 114 8.51 5.62 9.87
CA TYR A 114 7.06 5.82 10.06
C TYR A 114 6.70 5.87 11.54
N THR A 115 5.69 6.66 11.87
CA THR A 115 5.12 6.80 13.22
C THR A 115 3.70 6.26 13.24
N ALA A 116 3.39 5.40 14.20
CA ALA A 116 2.06 4.82 14.36
C ALA A 116 1.16 5.70 15.25
N LYS A 117 -0.11 5.80 14.85
CA LYS A 117 -1.24 6.22 15.68
C LYS A 117 -2.23 5.05 15.74
N ILE A 118 -2.59 4.63 16.95
CA ILE A 118 -3.64 3.62 17.13
C ILE A 118 -4.99 4.30 16.91
N VAL A 119 -5.78 3.75 16.01
CA VAL A 119 -7.17 4.15 15.75
C VAL A 119 -8.06 2.95 16.07
N LYS A 120 -9.11 3.19 16.84
CA LYS A 120 -10.15 2.20 17.11
C LYS A 120 -11.35 2.52 16.23
N GLN A 121 -11.88 1.51 15.56
CA GLN A 121 -13.05 1.66 14.72
C GLN A 121 -14.04 0.57 15.06
N ASP A 122 -15.28 0.96 15.31
CA ASP A 122 -16.36 0.02 15.54
C ASP A 122 -16.92 -0.42 14.19
N PHE A 123 -16.85 -1.72 13.91
CA PHE A 123 -17.38 -2.31 12.69
C PHE A 123 -18.18 -3.56 13.03
N GLY A 124 -19.45 -3.62 12.61
CA GLY A 124 -20.30 -4.79 12.87
C GLY A 124 -20.54 -5.13 14.35
N GLY A 125 -20.37 -4.16 15.27
CA GLY A 125 -20.49 -4.37 16.72
C GLY A 125 -19.20 -4.80 17.42
N GLU A 126 -18.09 -4.94 16.69
CA GLU A 126 -16.77 -5.23 17.24
C GLU A 126 -15.85 -4.02 17.08
N THR A 127 -15.07 -3.72 18.13
CA THR A 127 -14.05 -2.66 18.08
C THR A 127 -12.75 -3.23 17.52
N ILE A 128 -12.41 -2.86 16.29
CA ILE A 128 -11.15 -3.24 15.65
C ILE A 128 -10.11 -2.16 15.95
N SER A 129 -8.92 -2.58 16.39
CA SER A 129 -7.78 -1.69 16.57
C SER A 129 -6.86 -1.77 15.36
N LYS A 130 -6.58 -0.63 14.72
CA LYS A 130 -5.64 -0.51 13.60
C LYS A 130 -4.54 0.50 13.92
N ASN A 131 -3.32 0.20 13.49
CA ASN A 131 -2.21 1.12 13.52
C ASN A 131 -2.15 1.88 12.20
N VAL A 132 -2.26 3.20 12.26
CA VAL A 132 -2.09 4.10 11.11
C VAL A 132 -0.68 4.65 11.16
N TRP A 133 0.16 4.22 10.21
CA TRP A 133 1.57 4.56 10.10
C TRP A 133 1.76 5.69 9.10
N SER A 134 2.19 6.85 9.59
CA SER A 134 2.43 8.04 8.78
C SER A 134 3.92 8.40 8.73
N LYS A 135 4.33 9.17 7.73
CA LYS A 135 5.69 9.69 7.59
C LYS A 135 5.62 11.17 7.25
N THR A 136 6.43 11.98 7.93
CA THR A 136 6.45 13.44 7.71
C THR A 136 6.64 13.78 6.24
N GLY A 137 5.79 14.67 5.72
CA GLY A 137 5.81 15.10 4.32
C GLY A 137 5.10 14.16 3.34
N SER A 138 4.58 13.01 3.79
CA SER A 138 3.78 12.10 2.98
C SER A 138 2.29 12.21 3.33
N LYS A 139 1.43 12.24 2.31
CA LYS A 139 -0.02 12.02 2.48
C LYS A 139 -0.40 10.53 2.53
N LEU A 140 0.48 9.67 2.01
CA LEU A 140 0.30 8.23 1.98
C LEU A 140 0.65 7.63 3.33
N LYS A 141 -0.16 6.66 3.75
CA LYS A 141 -0.05 5.98 5.05
C LYS A 141 -0.04 4.47 4.83
N PHE A 142 0.65 3.78 5.72
CA PHE A 142 0.41 2.34 5.91
C PHE A 142 -0.65 2.15 6.99
N ILE A 143 -1.45 1.11 6.86
CA ILE A 143 -2.34 0.64 7.92
C ILE A 143 -1.96 -0.79 8.24
N THR A 144 -1.84 -1.13 9.52
CA THR A 144 -1.73 -2.52 9.96
C THR A 144 -2.82 -2.85 10.96
N SER A 145 -3.34 -4.07 10.90
CA SER A 145 -4.20 -4.64 11.93
C SER A 145 -3.95 -6.13 12.01
N SER A 146 -4.39 -6.73 13.12
CA SER A 146 -4.34 -8.17 13.32
C SER A 146 -5.62 -8.63 13.99
N ASP A 147 -6.09 -9.80 13.58
CA ASP A 147 -7.19 -10.51 14.21
C ASP A 147 -6.63 -11.81 14.79
N GLU A 148 -6.51 -11.84 16.12
CA GLU A 148 -6.01 -13.01 16.84
C GLU A 148 -6.97 -14.19 16.84
N LYS A 149 -8.27 -13.96 16.62
CA LYS A 149 -9.28 -15.02 16.59
C LYS A 149 -9.24 -15.73 15.25
N GLU A 150 -9.24 -14.96 14.17
CA GLU A 150 -9.20 -15.49 12.79
C GLU A 150 -7.77 -15.80 12.32
N LYS A 151 -6.76 -15.48 13.13
CA LYS A 151 -5.33 -15.65 12.85
C LYS A 151 -4.83 -14.90 11.62
N MET A 152 -5.53 -13.84 11.23
CA MET A 152 -5.20 -13.02 10.06
C MET A 152 -4.48 -11.73 10.44
N GLY A 153 -3.69 -11.21 9.51
CA GLY A 153 -3.15 -9.86 9.56
C GLY A 153 -3.51 -9.08 8.30
N VAL A 154 -3.49 -7.75 8.42
CA VAL A 154 -3.70 -6.85 7.29
C VAL A 154 -2.54 -5.87 7.24
N VAL A 155 -2.02 -5.65 6.04
CA VAL A 155 -1.22 -4.46 5.72
C VAL A 155 -1.83 -3.76 4.52
N ALA A 156 -2.06 -2.47 4.65
CA ALA A 156 -2.64 -1.66 3.58
C ALA A 156 -1.81 -0.40 3.34
N PHE A 157 -1.84 0.14 2.12
CA PHE A 157 -1.08 1.32 1.73
C PHE A 157 -1.86 2.20 0.75
N GLY A 158 -1.90 3.51 1.01
CA GLY A 158 -2.62 4.44 0.14
C GLY A 158 -2.96 5.78 0.80
N ASN A 159 -3.89 6.50 0.16
CA ASN A 159 -4.50 7.72 0.69
C ASN A 159 -5.63 7.33 1.63
N TYR A 160 -5.31 7.26 2.93
CA TYR A 160 -6.32 7.05 3.96
C TYR A 160 -6.59 8.38 4.69
N GLU A 161 -7.80 8.89 4.51
CA GLU A 161 -8.29 9.99 5.34
C GLU A 161 -8.45 9.46 6.78
N GLU A 162 -7.98 10.24 7.75
CA GLU A 162 -8.31 9.99 9.16
C GLU A 162 -9.72 10.50 9.37
N GLU A 163 -10.70 9.59 9.46
CA GLU A 163 -11.98 9.90 10.11
C GLU A 163 -11.79 9.98 11.63
#